data_AF-A0A971AWN5-F1
#
_entry.id   AF-A0A971AWN5-F1
#
_cell.length_a   1.000
_cell.length_b   1.000
_cell.length_c   1.000
_cell.angle_alpha   90.00
_cell.angle_beta   90.00
_cell.angle_gamma   90.00
#
_symmetry.space_group_name_H-M   'P 1'
#
loop_
_entity.id
_entity.type
_entity.pdbx_description
1 polymer ?
#
loop_
_entity_poly.entity_id
_entity_poly.type
_entity_poly.pdbx_seq_one_letter_code
_entity_poly.pdbx_strand_id
1 'polypeptide(L)'
;MKIAVGSLGTNLDAWVGGKFGYCPQFIIVDSDTMDYVVVPMPPAESEQEASLKAIRTVARNGAAVLIVQKAMPACCQVMTSLGIEVVDGVDGLTVRQAVERYLRQQLAAPESRKGAPPKIAVAALGPDLGAWVGNRFDGACYFVVVDPATMSHEALEVEPVQAGQHLRLDTIRKLVEHGVNVVATTAITPPCCQALWSLAIDVVIVKGGATVAQVVEQFKRGELGEPQAMWPGEESR
;
A
#
# COMPACT_ATOMS: atom_id res chain seq x y z
N MET A 1 3.37 19.01 19.67
CA MET A 1 2.88 18.62 18.31
C MET A 1 1.81 17.55 18.45
N LYS A 2 0.81 17.44 17.56
CA LYS A 2 -0.21 16.37 17.68
C LYS A 2 0.07 15.17 16.78
N ILE A 3 -0.04 13.97 17.34
CA ILE A 3 0.16 12.68 16.67
C ILE A 3 -1.13 11.87 16.80
N ALA A 4 -1.74 11.48 15.68
CA ALA A 4 -2.89 10.59 15.63
C ALA A 4 -2.42 9.13 15.55
N VAL A 5 -2.95 8.25 16.37
CA VAL A 5 -2.60 6.82 16.37
C VAL A 5 -3.86 5.98 16.23
N GLY A 6 -3.91 5.10 15.22
CA GLY A 6 -4.99 4.11 15.10
C GLY A 6 -4.88 3.08 16.21
N SER A 7 -5.91 2.93 17.04
CA SER A 7 -5.85 2.09 18.24
C SER A 7 -7.03 1.14 18.35
N LEU A 8 -6.77 -0.03 18.97
CA LEU A 8 -7.79 -1.00 19.37
C LEU A 8 -8.39 -0.70 20.75
N GLY A 9 -7.92 0.34 21.45
CA GLY A 9 -8.39 0.71 22.78
C GLY A 9 -8.38 2.22 23.02
N THR A 10 -8.86 2.64 24.19
CA THR A 10 -9.19 4.04 24.50
C THR A 10 -8.14 4.70 25.40
N ASN A 11 -6.93 4.14 25.51
CA ASN A 11 -5.87 4.65 26.36
C ASN A 11 -4.49 4.46 25.72
N LEU A 12 -3.47 5.10 26.29
CA LEU A 12 -2.10 5.05 25.74
C LEU A 12 -1.43 3.66 25.83
N ASP A 13 -1.92 2.78 26.70
CA ASP A 13 -1.40 1.43 26.85
C ASP A 13 -2.11 0.42 25.93
N ALA A 14 -3.13 0.87 25.20
CA ALA A 14 -3.79 0.08 24.17
C ALA A 14 -2.87 -0.16 22.98
N TRP A 15 -3.08 -1.28 22.31
CA TRP A 15 -2.33 -1.65 21.12
C TRP A 15 -2.65 -0.72 19.95
N VAL A 16 -1.62 -0.38 19.17
CA VAL A 16 -1.78 0.14 17.81
C VAL A 16 -2.42 -0.96 16.98
N GLY A 17 -3.47 -0.62 16.23
CA GLY A 17 -4.10 -1.63 15.39
C GLY A 17 -5.27 -1.12 14.55
N GLY A 18 -5.60 -1.92 13.56
CA GLY A 18 -6.59 -1.63 12.53
C GLY A 18 -5.93 -1.09 11.25
N LYS A 19 -6.49 -1.51 10.11
CA LYS A 19 -6.19 -0.87 8.82
C LYS A 19 -6.72 0.57 8.86
N PHE A 20 -6.05 1.50 8.17
CA PHE A 20 -6.54 2.86 8.00
C PHE A 20 -8.01 2.85 7.51
N GLY A 21 -8.89 3.59 8.20
CA GLY A 21 -10.35 3.57 7.97
C GLY A 21 -11.12 2.53 8.80
N TYR A 22 -10.50 1.42 9.19
CA TYR A 22 -11.13 0.34 9.98
C TYR A 22 -10.61 0.26 11.43
N CYS A 23 -9.77 1.22 11.85
CA CYS A 23 -9.48 1.42 13.26
C CYS A 23 -10.77 1.83 13.98
N PRO A 24 -11.13 1.21 15.11
CA PRO A 24 -12.34 1.58 15.85
C PRO A 24 -12.25 2.99 16.45
N GLN A 25 -11.03 3.52 16.62
CA GLN A 25 -10.79 4.88 17.06
C GLN A 25 -9.38 5.36 16.71
N PHE A 26 -9.20 6.68 16.75
CA PHE A 26 -7.91 7.34 16.79
C PHE A 26 -7.66 7.91 18.18
N ILE A 27 -6.45 7.71 18.71
CA ILE A 27 -5.97 8.44 19.87
C ILE A 27 -5.11 9.60 19.36
N ILE A 28 -5.53 10.83 19.63
CA ILE A 28 -4.77 12.03 19.28
C ILE A 28 -3.96 12.42 20.51
N VAL A 29 -2.64 12.30 20.42
CA VAL A 29 -1.69 12.55 21.51
C VAL A 29 -0.95 13.86 21.25
N ASP A 30 -0.85 14.72 22.26
CA ASP A 30 0.10 15.82 22.25
C ASP A 30 1.50 15.30 22.64
N SER A 31 2.47 15.43 21.74
CA SER A 31 3.84 14.96 21.93
C SER A 31 4.57 15.63 23.08
N ASP A 32 4.15 16.84 23.48
CA ASP A 32 4.91 17.67 24.41
C ASP A 32 4.46 17.37 25.85
N THR A 33 3.17 17.07 26.05
CA THR A 33 2.59 16.76 27.38
C THR A 33 2.21 15.29 27.56
N MET A 34 2.13 14.52 26.48
CA MET A 34 1.51 13.18 26.43
C MET A 34 0.02 13.14 26.81
N ASP A 35 -0.64 14.30 26.85
CA ASP A 35 -2.11 14.35 26.96
C ASP A 35 -2.74 13.79 25.69
N TYR A 36 -3.92 13.18 25.82
CA TYR A 36 -4.57 12.56 24.69
C TYR A 36 -6.08 12.70 24.72
N VAL A 37 -6.67 12.67 23.52
CA VAL A 37 -8.12 12.55 23.32
C VAL A 37 -8.41 11.33 22.46
N VAL A 38 -9.50 10.64 22.80
CA VAL A 38 -9.98 9.48 22.04
C VAL A 38 -11.06 9.94 21.09
N VAL A 39 -10.87 9.66 19.81
CA VAL A 39 -11.83 10.00 18.75
C VAL A 39 -12.38 8.70 18.16
N PRO A 40 -13.61 8.32 18.53
CA PRO A 40 -14.23 7.10 18.04
C PRO A 40 -14.48 7.20 16.53
N MET A 41 -14.32 6.07 15.84
CA MET A 41 -14.63 5.90 14.43
C MET A 41 -15.84 4.96 14.31
N PRO A 42 -17.06 5.52 14.19
CA PRO A 42 -18.24 4.70 13.97
C PRO A 42 -18.08 3.86 12.69
N PRO A 43 -18.71 2.68 12.63
CA PRO A 43 -18.71 1.82 11.43
C PRO A 43 -19.08 2.63 10.19
N ALA A 44 -18.44 2.29 9.07
CA ALA A 44 -18.73 2.88 7.76
C ALA A 44 -19.36 1.82 6.87
N GLU A 45 -20.22 2.24 5.93
CA GLU A 45 -20.89 1.32 5.01
C GLU A 45 -20.00 0.91 3.83
N SER A 46 -18.90 1.65 3.61
CA SER A 46 -17.89 1.34 2.59
C SER A 46 -16.48 1.72 3.05
N GLU A 47 -15.47 1.08 2.44
CA GLU A 47 -14.05 1.38 2.64
C GLU A 47 -13.70 2.84 2.32
N GLN A 48 -14.36 3.37 1.28
CA GLN A 48 -14.19 4.74 0.82
C GLN A 48 -14.71 5.76 1.84
N GLU A 49 -15.89 5.50 2.40
CA GLU A 49 -16.46 6.33 3.47
C GLU A 49 -15.58 6.26 4.73
N ALA A 50 -15.13 5.07 5.10
CA ALA A 50 -14.26 4.83 6.24
C ALA A 50 -12.96 5.65 6.14
N SER A 51 -12.33 5.60 4.97
CA SER A 51 -11.09 6.31 4.65
C SER A 51 -11.27 7.83 4.64
N LEU A 52 -12.29 8.36 3.96
CA LEU A 52 -12.54 9.80 3.92
C LEU A 52 -12.86 10.37 5.30
N LYS A 53 -13.61 9.62 6.11
CA LYS A 53 -13.93 9.97 7.48
C LYS A 53 -12.68 9.97 8.35
N ALA A 54 -11.83 8.95 8.23
CA ALA A 54 -10.54 8.90 8.94
C ALA A 54 -9.66 10.10 8.57
N ILE A 55 -9.56 10.43 7.28
CA ILE A 55 -8.80 11.58 6.80
C ILE A 55 -9.29 12.88 7.44
N ARG A 56 -10.59 13.14 7.35
CA ARG A 56 -11.22 14.33 7.94
C ARG A 56 -11.04 14.38 9.45
N THR A 57 -11.17 13.25 10.13
CA THR A 57 -11.02 13.17 11.57
C THR A 57 -9.61 13.54 12.01
N VAL A 58 -8.58 12.94 11.40
CA VAL A 58 -7.18 13.21 11.73
C VAL A 58 -6.84 14.67 11.43
N ALA A 59 -7.20 15.17 10.24
CA ALA A 59 -6.95 16.55 9.84
C ALA A 59 -7.67 17.58 10.73
N ARG A 60 -8.95 17.36 11.07
CA ARG A 60 -9.72 18.26 11.94
C ARG A 60 -9.17 18.35 13.36
N ASN A 61 -8.51 17.29 13.84
CA ASN A 61 -7.88 17.29 15.15
C ASN A 61 -6.49 17.97 15.13
N GLY A 62 -6.01 18.42 13.97
CA GLY A 62 -4.74 19.12 13.81
C GLY A 62 -3.54 18.21 14.02
N ALA A 63 -3.68 16.91 13.76
CA ALA A 63 -2.56 15.98 13.82
C ALA A 63 -1.57 16.28 12.68
N ALA A 64 -0.30 16.40 13.02
CA ALA A 64 0.80 16.54 12.05
C ALA A 64 1.31 15.18 11.59
N VAL A 65 1.02 14.13 12.35
CA VAL A 65 1.52 12.76 12.12
C VAL A 65 0.39 11.78 12.34
N LEU A 66 0.30 10.77 11.50
CA LEU A 66 -0.61 9.63 11.61
C LEU A 66 0.21 8.35 11.72
N ILE A 67 0.01 7.59 12.79
CA ILE A 67 0.62 6.27 13.00
C ILE A 67 -0.47 5.20 12.92
N VAL A 68 -0.31 4.22 12.03
CA VAL A 68 -1.25 3.12 11.84
C VAL A 68 -0.54 1.80 11.55
N GLN A 69 -1.25 0.69 11.76
CA GLN A 69 -0.73 -0.63 11.39
C GLN A 69 -0.55 -0.76 9.87
N LYS A 70 -1.52 -0.27 9.10
CA LYS A 70 -1.47 -0.28 7.64
C LYS A 70 -2.20 0.93 7.07
N ALA A 71 -1.48 1.76 6.32
CA ALA A 71 -2.08 2.87 5.59
C ALA A 71 -2.46 2.42 4.16
N MET A 72 -3.53 2.99 3.63
CA MET A 72 -3.89 2.79 2.22
C MET A 72 -3.15 3.81 1.35
N PRO A 73 -2.58 3.43 0.18
CA PRO A 73 -1.78 4.33 -0.66
C PRO A 73 -2.51 5.64 -1.02
N ALA A 74 -3.78 5.53 -1.42
CA ALA A 74 -4.62 6.70 -1.73
C ALA A 74 -4.81 7.63 -0.52
N CYS A 75 -4.86 7.08 0.69
CA CYS A 75 -5.00 7.87 1.91
C CYS A 75 -3.68 8.53 2.32
N CYS A 76 -2.55 7.83 2.13
CA CYS A 76 -1.23 8.41 2.32
C CYS A 76 -1.07 9.67 1.47
N GLN A 77 -1.42 9.61 0.18
CA GLN A 77 -1.27 10.74 -0.72
C GLN A 77 -2.09 11.96 -0.28
N VAL A 78 -3.36 11.74 0.09
CA VAL A 78 -4.22 12.82 0.59
C VAL A 78 -3.69 13.38 1.91
N MET A 79 -3.27 12.53 2.84
CA MET A 79 -2.69 12.94 4.12
C MET A 79 -1.42 13.77 3.93
N THR A 80 -0.49 13.31 3.09
CA THR A 80 0.74 14.04 2.75
C THR A 80 0.43 15.38 2.11
N SER A 81 -0.58 15.45 1.23
CA SER A 81 -1.04 16.73 0.62
C SER A 81 -1.60 17.72 1.64
N LEU A 82 -2.11 17.22 2.77
CA LEU A 82 -2.58 18.01 3.91
C LEU A 82 -1.45 18.34 4.90
N GLY A 83 -0.20 17.98 4.59
CA GLY A 83 0.96 18.18 5.46
C GLY A 83 1.01 17.22 6.65
N ILE A 84 0.31 16.08 6.57
CA ILE A 84 0.27 15.06 7.61
C ILE A 84 1.23 13.94 7.22
N GLU A 85 2.26 13.71 8.04
CA GLU A 85 3.17 12.59 7.87
C GLU A 85 2.44 11.29 8.20
N VAL A 86 2.54 10.29 7.32
CA VAL A 86 1.96 8.96 7.57
C VAL A 86 3.07 7.98 7.89
N VAL A 87 2.92 7.27 9.01
CA VAL A 87 3.78 6.21 9.49
C VAL A 87 2.96 4.93 9.53
N ASP A 88 3.30 3.98 8.65
CA ASP A 88 2.60 2.71 8.51
C ASP A 88 3.47 1.51 8.94
N GLY A 89 2.89 0.32 8.96
CA GLY A 89 3.60 -0.91 9.36
C GLY A 89 3.86 -1.02 10.85
N VAL A 90 3.19 -0.22 11.68
CA VAL A 90 3.39 -0.22 13.13
C VAL A 90 2.49 -1.27 13.78
N ASP A 91 3.10 -2.38 14.18
CA ASP A 91 2.42 -3.49 14.83
C ASP A 91 3.16 -3.90 16.12
N GLY A 92 2.47 -4.57 17.04
CA GLY A 92 3.04 -5.09 18.28
C GLY A 92 3.53 -4.01 19.25
N LEU A 93 3.02 -2.78 19.13
CA LEU A 93 3.33 -1.66 20.03
C LEU A 93 2.07 -1.09 20.67
N THR A 94 2.20 -0.55 21.88
CA THR A 94 1.17 0.32 22.45
C THR A 94 1.20 1.70 21.81
N VAL A 95 0.10 2.44 21.93
CA VAL A 95 0.01 3.83 21.45
C VAL A 95 1.14 4.70 22.03
N ARG A 96 1.41 4.57 23.34
CA ARG A 96 2.53 5.24 24.01
C ARG A 96 3.86 4.90 23.35
N GLN A 97 4.13 3.61 23.17
CA GLN A 97 5.38 3.13 22.59
C GLN A 97 5.55 3.61 21.15
N ALA A 98 4.47 3.63 20.37
CA ALA A 98 4.49 4.12 19.00
C ALA A 98 4.83 5.62 18.94
N VAL A 99 4.20 6.44 19.77
CA VAL A 99 4.51 7.88 19.88
C VAL A 99 5.97 8.08 20.32
N GLU A 100 6.43 7.40 21.37
CA GLU A 100 7.79 7.53 21.87
C GLU A 100 8.84 7.10 20.83
N ARG A 101 8.60 6.00 20.11
CA ARG A 101 9.50 5.55 19.04
C ARG A 101 9.51 6.50 17.86
N TYR A 102 8.36 7.07 17.49
CA TYR A 102 8.29 8.11 16.46
C TYR A 102 9.12 9.34 16.86
N LEU A 103 8.96 9.84 18.09
CA LEU A 103 9.73 11.00 18.58
C LEU A 103 11.24 10.75 18.63
N ARG A 104 11.66 9.49 18.80
CA ARG A 104 13.07 9.06 18.73
C ARG A 104 13.55 8.80 17.29
N GLN A 105 12.73 9.07 16.27
CA GLN A 105 12.99 8.76 14.86
C GLN A 105 13.27 7.27 14.62
N GLN A 106 12.66 6.40 15.44
CA GLN A 106 12.76 4.94 15.36
C GLN A 106 11.57 4.31 14.61
N LEU A 107 10.59 5.13 14.22
CA LEU A 107 9.57 4.77 13.24
C LEU A 107 9.82 5.61 11.98
N ALA A 108 9.78 4.96 10.82
CA ALA A 108 10.04 5.56 9.53
C ALA A 108 8.73 5.84 8.79
N ALA A 109 8.59 7.02 8.19
CA ALA A 109 7.64 7.26 7.11
C ALA A 109 7.93 6.30 5.93
N PRO A 110 6.96 5.95 5.07
CA PRO A 110 7.14 5.08 3.90
C PRO A 110 8.38 5.41 3.07
N GLU A 111 8.72 6.70 2.95
CA GLU A 111 9.87 7.19 2.18
C GLU A 111 11.24 6.97 2.86
N SER A 112 11.23 6.58 4.13
CA SER A 112 12.43 6.30 4.94
C SER A 112 12.61 4.82 5.30
N ARG A 113 11.85 3.90 4.66
CA ARG A 113 12.04 2.45 4.80
C ARG A 113 13.42 2.03 4.27
N LYS A 114 14.42 1.96 5.14
CA LYS A 114 15.58 1.05 4.99
C LYS A 114 15.14 -0.36 5.38
N GLY A 115 14.48 -1.03 4.43
CA GLY A 115 14.31 -2.48 4.38
C GLY A 115 14.82 -2.99 3.03
N ALA A 116 14.98 -4.30 2.86
CA ALA A 116 15.35 -4.89 1.56
C ALA A 116 14.44 -4.30 0.46
N PRO A 117 15.00 -3.94 -0.70
CA PRO A 117 14.27 -3.16 -1.67
C PRO A 117 13.02 -3.93 -2.12
N PRO A 118 11.91 -3.21 -2.35
CA PRO A 118 10.64 -3.86 -2.71
C PRO A 118 10.83 -4.74 -3.94
N LYS A 119 10.50 -6.03 -3.84
CA LYS A 119 10.50 -6.92 -4.99
C LYS A 119 9.37 -6.51 -5.92
N ILE A 120 9.69 -6.38 -7.21
CA ILE A 120 8.75 -5.98 -8.25
C ILE A 120 8.41 -7.17 -9.14
N ALA A 121 7.13 -7.47 -9.34
CA ALA A 121 6.68 -8.44 -10.31
C ALA A 121 6.17 -7.72 -11.57
N VAL A 122 6.75 -8.05 -12.72
CA VAL A 122 6.35 -7.45 -14.00
C VAL A 122 5.57 -8.47 -14.82
N ALA A 123 4.36 -8.10 -15.23
CA ALA A 123 3.57 -8.88 -16.18
C ALA A 123 4.28 -8.91 -17.54
N ALA A 124 4.63 -10.09 -18.04
CA ALA A 124 5.48 -10.26 -19.21
C ALA A 124 4.97 -11.35 -20.17
N LEU A 125 5.40 -11.24 -21.43
CA LEU A 125 5.16 -12.25 -22.47
C LEU A 125 6.18 -13.40 -22.45
N GLY A 126 7.21 -13.30 -21.59
CA GLY A 126 8.27 -14.28 -21.45
C GLY A 126 8.84 -14.29 -20.03
N PRO A 127 9.67 -15.29 -19.68
CA PRO A 127 10.15 -15.51 -18.32
C PRO A 127 11.37 -14.66 -17.93
N ASP A 128 11.98 -13.95 -18.87
CA ASP A 128 13.26 -13.27 -18.65
C ASP A 128 13.15 -11.73 -18.61
N LEU A 129 14.23 -11.07 -18.19
CA LEU A 129 14.33 -9.61 -18.10
C LEU A 129 14.24 -8.90 -19.48
N GLY A 130 14.56 -9.59 -20.57
CA GLY A 130 14.46 -9.08 -21.93
C GLY A 130 13.05 -9.20 -22.50
N ALA A 131 12.16 -9.95 -21.84
CA ALA A 131 10.80 -10.14 -22.28
C ALA A 131 10.04 -8.80 -22.32
N TRP A 132 9.18 -8.68 -23.33
CA TRP A 132 8.27 -7.56 -23.46
C TRP A 132 7.21 -7.63 -22.36
N VAL A 133 6.86 -6.47 -21.80
CA VAL A 133 5.75 -6.35 -20.86
C VAL A 133 4.47 -6.80 -21.56
N GLY A 134 3.75 -7.71 -20.92
CA GLY A 134 2.53 -8.31 -21.45
C GLY A 134 1.35 -7.36 -21.41
N ASN A 135 0.42 -7.58 -22.34
CA ASN A 135 -0.86 -6.89 -22.33
C ASN A 135 -1.78 -7.53 -21.29
N ARG A 136 -2.17 -6.72 -20.31
CA ARG A 136 -3.13 -6.99 -19.23
C ARG A 136 -2.71 -8.05 -18.20
N PHE A 137 -3.04 -7.78 -16.94
CA PHE A 137 -2.82 -8.68 -15.79
C PHE A 137 -3.46 -10.07 -15.97
N ASP A 138 -4.55 -10.15 -16.73
CA ASP A 138 -5.34 -11.33 -17.08
C ASP A 138 -4.92 -12.00 -18.41
N GLY A 139 -4.05 -11.36 -19.19
CA GLY A 139 -3.48 -11.89 -20.43
C GLY A 139 -1.98 -12.20 -20.37
N ALA A 140 -1.30 -11.85 -19.27
CA ALA A 140 0.12 -12.13 -19.08
C ALA A 140 0.38 -13.64 -18.99
N CYS A 141 1.42 -14.09 -19.70
CA CYS A 141 1.92 -15.46 -19.68
C CYS A 141 2.82 -15.71 -18.47
N TYR A 142 3.52 -14.65 -18.01
CA TYR A 142 4.44 -14.72 -16.87
C TYR A 142 4.32 -13.48 -15.98
N PHE A 143 4.56 -13.64 -14.68
CA PHE A 143 4.99 -12.56 -13.79
C PHE A 143 6.47 -12.77 -13.47
N VAL A 144 7.33 -11.89 -13.98
CA VAL A 144 8.76 -11.92 -13.68
C VAL A 144 8.98 -11.13 -12.39
N VAL A 145 9.21 -11.85 -11.30
CA VAL A 145 9.55 -11.29 -9.98
C VAL A 145 11.03 -10.92 -9.98
N VAL A 146 11.34 -9.67 -9.72
CA VAL A 146 12.70 -9.12 -9.76
C VAL A 146 13.03 -8.47 -8.42
N ASP A 147 14.20 -8.78 -7.88
CA ASP A 147 14.84 -7.99 -6.83
C ASP A 147 15.60 -6.83 -7.50
N PRO A 148 15.16 -5.57 -7.32
CA PRO A 148 15.77 -4.44 -8.01
C PRO A 148 17.19 -4.07 -7.51
N ALA A 149 17.64 -4.56 -6.34
CA ALA A 149 19.04 -4.35 -5.93
C ALA A 149 20.00 -5.31 -6.65
N THR A 150 19.60 -6.57 -6.78
CA THR A 150 20.47 -7.61 -7.34
C THR A 150 20.21 -7.90 -8.81
N MET A 151 19.09 -7.42 -9.36
CA MET A 151 18.54 -7.82 -10.66
C MET A 151 18.30 -9.33 -10.79
N SER A 152 18.31 -10.07 -9.68
CA SER A 152 17.90 -11.47 -9.64
C SER A 152 16.43 -11.57 -9.98
N HIS A 153 16.05 -12.54 -10.83
CA HIS A 153 14.68 -12.69 -11.29
C HIS A 153 14.21 -14.14 -11.26
N GLU A 154 12.90 -14.29 -11.06
CA GLU A 154 12.19 -15.56 -11.09
C GLU A 154 10.89 -15.38 -11.88
N ALA A 155 10.60 -16.33 -12.78
CA ALA A 155 9.40 -16.28 -13.60
C ALA A 155 8.30 -17.13 -12.98
N LEU A 156 7.18 -16.50 -12.65
CA LEU A 156 5.95 -17.19 -12.28
C LEU A 156 5.11 -17.38 -13.55
N GLU A 157 5.09 -18.61 -14.05
CA GLU A 157 4.19 -18.97 -15.15
C GLU A 157 2.74 -18.89 -14.69
N VAL A 158 1.89 -18.30 -15.52
CA VAL A 158 0.46 -18.21 -15.28
C VAL A 158 -0.27 -19.02 -16.31
N GLU A 159 -1.01 -20.02 -15.83
CA GLU A 159 -1.86 -20.83 -16.69
C GLU A 159 -2.98 -19.97 -17.31
N PRO A 160 -3.34 -20.19 -18.58
CA PRO A 160 -4.42 -19.47 -19.23
C PRO A 160 -5.74 -19.76 -18.51
N VAL A 161 -6.46 -18.69 -18.19
CA VAL A 161 -7.75 -18.79 -17.47
C VAL A 161 -8.78 -19.46 -18.37
N GLN A 162 -9.46 -20.51 -17.88
CA GLN A 162 -10.63 -21.07 -18.57
C GLN A 162 -11.76 -20.04 -18.61
N ALA A 163 -12.50 -19.99 -19.73
CA ALA A 163 -13.56 -19.01 -19.93
C ALA A 163 -14.55 -18.97 -18.76
N GLY A 164 -14.68 -17.81 -18.09
CA GLY A 164 -15.66 -17.58 -17.02
C GLY A 164 -15.10 -17.42 -15.60
N GLN A 165 -13.79 -17.60 -15.37
CA GLN A 165 -13.16 -17.26 -14.09
C GLN A 165 -12.50 -15.87 -14.18
N HIS A 166 -12.80 -14.99 -13.22
CA HIS A 166 -12.35 -13.58 -13.26
C HIS A 166 -11.35 -13.21 -12.17
N LEU A 167 -11.01 -14.13 -11.25
CA LEU A 167 -10.13 -13.83 -10.13
C LEU A 167 -8.95 -14.81 -10.08
N ARG A 168 -7.77 -14.35 -10.50
CA ARG A 168 -6.48 -15.08 -10.44
C ARG A 168 -5.95 -15.17 -8.99
N LEU A 169 -6.74 -15.72 -8.06
CA LEU A 169 -6.35 -15.85 -6.64
C LEU A 169 -5.05 -16.63 -6.47
N ASP A 170 -4.80 -17.64 -7.30
CA ASP A 170 -3.56 -18.42 -7.22
C ASP A 170 -2.33 -17.63 -7.68
N THR A 171 -2.45 -16.78 -8.70
CA THR A 171 -1.39 -15.84 -9.06
C THR A 171 -1.13 -14.85 -7.93
N ILE A 172 -2.19 -14.29 -7.34
CA ILE A 172 -2.07 -13.37 -6.21
C ILE A 172 -1.38 -14.05 -5.02
N ARG A 173 -1.74 -15.30 -4.71
CA ARG A 173 -1.08 -16.11 -3.67
C ARG A 173 0.40 -16.30 -3.96
N LYS A 174 0.77 -16.70 -5.19
CA LYS A 174 2.17 -16.83 -5.60
C LYS A 174 2.92 -15.50 -5.46
N LEU A 175 2.33 -14.37 -5.85
CA LEU A 175 2.97 -13.07 -5.67
C LEU A 175 3.25 -12.76 -4.18
N VAL A 176 2.31 -13.07 -3.29
CA VAL A 176 2.50 -12.93 -1.84
C VAL A 176 3.59 -13.87 -1.32
N GLU A 177 3.59 -15.14 -1.72
CA GLU A 177 4.58 -16.16 -1.31
C GLU A 177 6.01 -15.77 -1.72
N HIS A 178 6.18 -15.16 -2.90
CA HIS A 178 7.49 -14.70 -3.37
C HIS A 178 7.92 -13.34 -2.78
N GLY A 179 7.07 -12.75 -1.92
CA GLY A 179 7.34 -11.50 -1.22
C GLY A 179 7.30 -10.28 -2.14
N VAL A 180 6.45 -10.29 -3.16
CA VAL A 180 6.27 -9.18 -4.08
C VAL A 180 5.62 -8.01 -3.37
N ASN A 181 6.16 -6.82 -3.55
CA ASN A 181 5.62 -5.59 -2.99
C ASN A 181 4.94 -4.73 -4.05
N VAL A 182 5.39 -4.83 -5.31
CA VAL A 182 4.88 -4.02 -6.41
C VAL A 182 4.62 -4.90 -7.61
N VAL A 183 3.46 -4.74 -8.25
CA VAL A 183 3.12 -5.38 -9.52
C VAL A 183 3.08 -4.33 -10.61
N ALA A 184 3.88 -4.49 -11.65
CA ALA A 184 3.84 -3.65 -12.85
C ALA A 184 3.10 -4.36 -13.99
N THR A 185 2.09 -3.71 -14.55
CA THR A 185 1.30 -4.25 -15.66
C THR A 185 0.76 -3.14 -16.55
N THR A 186 0.36 -3.46 -17.79
CA THR A 186 -0.22 -2.47 -18.72
C THR A 186 -1.69 -2.19 -18.46
N ALA A 187 -2.41 -3.12 -17.82
CA ALA A 187 -3.81 -2.96 -17.43
C ALA A 187 -4.17 -3.97 -16.35
N ILE A 188 -5.08 -3.60 -15.44
CA ILE A 188 -5.63 -4.47 -14.40
C ILE A 188 -7.12 -4.18 -14.22
N THR A 189 -7.90 -5.18 -13.84
CA THR A 189 -9.32 -4.99 -13.51
C THR A 189 -9.47 -4.41 -12.08
N PRO A 190 -10.51 -3.60 -11.80
CA PRO A 190 -10.71 -3.03 -10.46
C PRO A 190 -10.78 -4.08 -9.33
N PRO A 191 -11.49 -5.22 -9.47
CA PRO A 191 -11.51 -6.26 -8.43
C PRO A 191 -10.13 -6.86 -8.14
N CYS A 192 -9.31 -7.11 -9.17
CA CYS A 192 -7.94 -7.62 -9.01
C CYS A 192 -7.03 -6.58 -8.33
N CYS A 193 -7.18 -5.31 -8.70
CA CYS A 193 -6.45 -4.20 -8.08
C CYS A 193 -6.79 -4.09 -6.58
N GLN A 194 -8.07 -4.13 -6.22
CA GLN A 194 -8.53 -4.09 -4.83
C GLN A 194 -8.02 -5.29 -4.02
N ALA A 195 -7.97 -6.49 -4.63
CA ALA A 195 -7.42 -7.68 -3.98
C ALA A 195 -5.91 -7.56 -3.69
N LEU A 196 -5.12 -7.02 -4.63
CA LEU A 196 -3.69 -6.81 -4.45
C LEU A 196 -3.40 -5.77 -3.35
N TRP A 197 -4.11 -4.63 -3.34
CA TRP A 197 -3.98 -3.62 -2.28
C TRP A 197 -4.34 -4.16 -0.90
N SER A 198 -5.39 -5.00 -0.81
CA SER A 198 -5.77 -5.67 0.43
C SER A 198 -4.61 -6.46 1.04
N LEU A 199 -3.71 -6.98 0.19
CA LEU A 199 -2.55 -7.79 0.52
C LEU A 199 -1.23 -7.01 0.63
N ALA A 200 -1.26 -5.67 0.56
CA ALA A 200 -0.07 -4.80 0.60
C ALA A 200 0.84 -4.94 -0.62
N ILE A 201 0.24 -5.26 -1.78
CA ILE A 201 0.92 -5.26 -3.06
C ILE A 201 0.44 -4.03 -3.83
N ASP A 202 1.35 -3.10 -4.09
CA ASP A 202 1.07 -1.93 -4.92
C ASP A 202 0.98 -2.32 -6.38
N VAL A 203 0.17 -1.61 -7.16
CA VAL A 203 -0.02 -1.89 -8.58
C VAL A 203 0.33 -0.66 -9.39
N VAL A 204 1.27 -0.81 -10.31
CA VAL A 204 1.75 0.27 -11.18
C VAL A 204 1.36 -0.02 -12.62
N ILE A 205 0.68 0.95 -13.24
CA ILE A 205 0.32 0.85 -14.66
C ILE A 205 1.45 1.40 -15.50
N VAL A 206 2.06 0.54 -16.31
CA VAL A 206 3.18 0.87 -17.18
C VAL A 206 2.73 0.99 -18.63
N LYS A 207 3.37 1.88 -19.39
CA LYS A 207 3.12 1.98 -20.82
C LYS A 207 3.62 0.70 -21.51
N GLY A 208 2.82 0.16 -22.42
CA GLY A 208 3.23 -0.97 -23.27
C GLY A 208 4.44 -0.61 -24.14
N GLY A 209 5.17 -1.63 -24.61
CA GLY A 209 6.35 -1.44 -25.46
C GLY A 209 7.67 -1.26 -24.69
N ALA A 210 7.69 -1.55 -23.39
CA ALA A 210 8.92 -1.68 -22.60
C ALA A 210 9.25 -3.16 -22.34
N THR A 211 10.51 -3.45 -22.02
CA THR A 211 10.93 -4.76 -21.50
C THR A 211 10.84 -4.79 -19.97
N VAL A 212 10.85 -5.98 -19.38
CA VAL A 212 10.89 -6.16 -17.91
C VAL A 212 12.06 -5.38 -17.30
N ALA A 213 13.26 -5.48 -17.88
CA ALA A 213 14.44 -4.76 -17.43
C ALA A 213 14.24 -3.23 -17.44
N GLN A 214 13.62 -2.69 -18.49
CA GLN A 214 13.35 -1.26 -18.61
C GLN A 214 12.36 -0.78 -17.56
N VAL A 215 11.33 -1.57 -17.26
CA VAL A 215 10.36 -1.28 -16.18
C VAL A 215 11.06 -1.27 -14.82
N VAL A 216 11.90 -2.25 -14.53
CA VAL A 216 12.65 -2.32 -13.27
C VAL A 216 13.62 -1.15 -13.13
N GLU A 217 14.28 -0.73 -14.21
CA GLU A 217 15.15 0.46 -14.20
C GLU A 217 14.34 1.75 -13.97
N GLN A 218 13.18 1.90 -14.60
CA GLN A 218 12.28 3.02 -14.31
C GLN A 218 11.80 2.99 -12.86
N PHE A 219 11.55 1.81 -12.29
CA PHE A 219 11.15 1.65 -10.90
C PHE A 219 12.24 2.13 -9.95
N LYS A 220 13.50 1.73 -10.21
CA LYS A 220 14.68 2.16 -9.42
C LYS A 220 14.89 3.67 -9.46
N ARG A 221 14.51 4.32 -10.56
CA ARG A 221 14.61 5.78 -10.74
C ARG A 221 13.42 6.55 -10.19
N GLY A 222 12.36 5.87 -9.73
CA GLY A 222 11.10 6.51 -9.34
C GLY A 222 10.34 7.12 -10.52
N GLU A 223 10.61 6.66 -11.75
CA GLU A 223 10.01 7.17 -12.99
C GLU A 223 8.74 6.40 -13.41
N LEU A 224 8.48 5.24 -12.80
CA LEU A 224 7.20 4.57 -12.99
C LEU A 224 6.11 5.42 -12.34
N GLY A 225 5.06 5.71 -13.11
CA GLY A 225 3.93 6.52 -12.65
C GLY A 225 3.34 6.00 -11.34
N GLU A 226 2.79 6.90 -10.54
CA GLU A 226 2.16 6.55 -9.27
C GLU A 226 1.16 5.40 -9.46
N PRO A 227 1.06 4.45 -8.50
CA PRO A 227 0.07 3.39 -8.52
C PRO A 227 -1.30 3.97 -8.87
N GLN A 228 -1.83 3.61 -10.05
CA GLN A 228 -3.02 4.26 -10.57
C GLN A 228 -4.17 3.89 -9.62
N ALA A 229 -4.63 4.87 -8.84
CA ALA A 229 -5.83 4.76 -8.03
C ALA A 229 -7.03 4.70 -8.99
N MET A 230 -7.29 3.52 -9.59
CA MET A 230 -8.45 3.32 -10.43
C MET A 230 -9.67 3.32 -9.51
N TRP A 231 -10.23 4.50 -9.32
CA TRP A 231 -11.47 4.75 -8.61
C TRP A 231 -12.60 4.04 -9.36
N PRO A 232 -13.48 3.27 -8.68
CA PRO A 232 -14.66 2.71 -9.32
C PRO A 232 -15.65 3.85 -9.59
N GLY A 233 -15.44 4.57 -10.70
CA GLY A 233 -16.26 5.70 -11.11
C GLY A 233 -15.95 6.28 -12.50
N GLU A 234 -14.79 5.97 -13.10
CA GLU A 234 -14.50 6.34 -14.49
C GLU A 234 -14.66 5.14 -15.42
N GLU A 235 -15.91 4.70 -15.60
CA GLU A 235 -16.30 4.13 -16.88
C GLU A 235 -16.20 5.26 -17.92
N SER A 236 -15.15 5.20 -18.74
CA SER A 236 -15.00 6.07 -19.91
C SER A 236 -16.18 5.83 -20.85
N ARG A 237 -17.00 6.86 -21.02
CA ARG A 237 -17.86 7.06 -22.20
C ARG A 237 -17.02 7.24 -23.45
#